data_AF-A0A084BAU7-F1
#
_entry.id   AF-A0A084BAU7-F1
#
_cell.length_a   1.000
_cell.length_b   1.000
_cell.length_c   1.000
_cell.angle_alpha   90.00
_cell.angle_beta   90.00
_cell.angle_gamma   90.00
#
_symmetry.space_group_name_H-M   'P 1'
#
loop_
_entity.id
_entity.type
_entity.pdbx_description
1 polymer ?
#
loop_
_entity_poly.entity_id
_entity_poly.type
_entity_poly.pdbx_seq_one_letter_code
_entity_poly.pdbx_strand_id
1 'polypeptide(L)'
;MRLAEHTPAGQPARRAARQHPAHSQNSDKPCDTGTPVPELEQLFPQVDFSHVDPVFPDKTSDAGSLYKYNRKAILARAQSVLADLSSRPEKVIAVVSHSAFLRQGVTGYWYFNADYRIFDLTEVKQGEGQDPKYELKQWELTKAGGMGLSWEDAVDVGTYLPEETV
;
A
#
# COMPACT_ATOMS: atom_id res chain seq x y z
N MET A 1 -38.84 26.35 22.49
CA MET A 1 -38.53 25.09 23.19
C MET A 1 -37.65 24.26 22.27
N ARG A 2 -36.54 23.73 22.82
CA ARG A 2 -35.39 23.04 22.19
C ARG A 2 -34.43 23.93 21.41
N LEU A 3 -33.11 23.76 21.50
CA LEU A 3 -32.16 23.38 22.55
C LEU A 3 -30.82 23.65 21.85
N ALA A 4 -29.90 24.35 22.50
CA ALA A 4 -28.58 24.61 21.96
C ALA A 4 -27.84 23.29 21.73
N GLU A 5 -27.38 23.05 20.50
CA GLU A 5 -26.38 22.03 20.25
C GLU A 5 -25.02 22.59 20.66
N HIS A 6 -24.61 22.16 21.83
CA HIS A 6 -23.28 22.35 22.37
C HIS A 6 -22.33 21.43 21.59
N THR A 7 -21.65 21.96 20.57
CA THR A 7 -20.54 21.24 19.93
C THR A 7 -19.39 21.16 20.93
N PRO A 8 -18.93 19.97 21.36
CA PRO A 8 -17.76 19.89 22.21
C PRO A 8 -16.53 20.34 21.43
N ALA A 9 -15.74 21.22 22.06
CA ALA A 9 -14.46 21.66 21.56
C ALA A 9 -13.46 20.48 21.47
N GLY A 10 -12.73 20.42 20.37
CA GLY A 10 -11.37 19.90 20.34
C GLY A 10 -11.20 18.38 20.43
N GLN A 11 -11.59 17.66 19.37
CA GLN A 11 -10.74 16.55 18.92
C GLN A 11 -9.99 17.04 17.67
N PRO A 12 -8.64 17.05 17.65
CA PRO A 12 -7.96 17.23 16.39
C PRO A 12 -8.42 16.08 15.50
N ALA A 13 -8.96 16.41 14.33
CA ALA A 13 -9.09 15.43 13.26
C ALA A 13 -7.67 14.91 12.99
N ARG A 14 -7.32 13.78 13.63
CA ARG A 14 -6.06 13.10 13.42
C ARG A 14 -6.12 12.59 11.98
N ARG A 15 -5.71 13.43 11.04
CA ARG A 15 -5.19 13.00 9.74
C ARG A 15 -3.84 12.32 10.03
N ALA A 16 -3.90 11.18 10.72
CA ALA A 16 -2.73 10.42 11.08
C ALA A 16 -2.26 9.70 9.83
N ALA A 17 -1.00 9.90 9.47
CA ALA A 17 -0.32 8.94 8.63
C ALA A 17 -0.49 7.55 9.27
N ARG A 18 -0.89 6.57 8.46
CA ARG A 18 -1.01 5.18 8.87
C ARG A 18 0.07 4.39 8.18
N GLN A 19 0.82 3.62 8.97
CA GLN A 19 1.73 2.64 8.42
C GLN A 19 0.92 1.39 8.05
N HIS A 20 1.14 0.87 6.85
CA HIS A 20 0.50 -0.36 6.42
C HIS A 20 1.60 -1.34 5.94
N PRO A 21 1.78 -2.50 6.61
CA PRO A 21 2.96 -3.34 6.45
C PRO A 21 3.04 -4.00 5.07
N ALA A 22 1.89 -4.18 4.42
CA ALA A 22 1.80 -4.77 3.10
C ALA A 22 2.48 -3.96 1.98
N HIS A 23 2.80 -2.67 2.20
CA HIS A 23 3.48 -1.80 1.22
C HIS A 23 5.00 -2.01 1.13
N SER A 24 5.54 -2.95 1.90
CA SER A 24 6.98 -3.17 2.03
C SER A 24 7.61 -3.79 0.79
N GLN A 25 8.89 -3.45 0.54
CA GLN A 25 9.66 -3.86 -0.62
C GLN A 25 9.74 -5.39 -0.80
N ASN A 26 9.98 -5.81 -2.05
CA ASN A 26 9.95 -7.18 -2.56
C ASN A 26 11.27 -7.96 -2.40
N SER A 27 12.06 -7.71 -1.35
CA SER A 27 13.23 -8.53 -1.04
C SER A 27 13.40 -8.74 0.46
N ASP A 28 14.32 -9.63 0.83
CA ASP A 28 14.74 -9.95 2.21
C ASP A 28 16.05 -9.27 2.62
N LYS A 29 16.55 -8.33 1.81
CA LYS A 29 17.75 -7.56 2.16
C LYS A 29 17.51 -6.76 3.44
N PRO A 30 18.54 -6.54 4.28
CA PRO A 30 18.38 -5.80 5.54
C PRO A 30 17.77 -4.40 5.40
N CYS A 31 17.94 -3.75 4.24
CA CYS A 31 17.30 -2.45 3.94
C CYS A 31 15.81 -2.55 3.57
N ASP A 32 15.32 -3.77 3.30
CA ASP A 32 13.95 -4.07 2.87
C ASP A 32 13.15 -4.79 3.95
N THR A 33 13.81 -5.23 5.02
CA THR A 33 13.20 -5.77 6.25
C THR A 33 12.97 -4.58 7.17
N GLY A 34 11.70 -4.21 7.38
CA GLY A 34 11.33 -3.01 8.13
C GLY A 34 11.82 -3.00 9.57
N THR A 35 11.59 -1.88 10.26
CA THR A 35 11.88 -1.74 11.69
C THR A 35 10.71 -2.26 12.53
N PRO A 36 10.93 -2.95 13.66
CA PRO A 36 9.86 -3.35 14.57
C PRO A 36 8.99 -2.19 15.03
N VAL A 37 7.68 -2.45 15.20
CA VAL A 37 6.70 -1.42 15.60
C VAL A 37 7.08 -0.69 16.90
N PRO A 38 7.52 -1.34 17.99
CA PRO A 38 7.85 -0.64 19.23
C PRO A 38 8.97 0.41 19.08
N GLU A 39 9.90 0.19 18.15
CA GLU A 39 10.96 1.17 17.85
C GLU A 39 10.40 2.33 17.01
N LEU A 40 9.54 2.05 16.04
CA LEU A 40 8.90 3.07 15.21
C LEU A 40 7.96 3.98 16.00
N GLU A 41 7.20 3.43 16.96
CA GLU A 41 6.32 4.20 17.84
C GLU A 41 7.10 5.23 18.68
N GLN A 42 8.32 4.89 19.09
CA GLN A 42 9.20 5.82 19.82
C GLN A 42 9.72 6.94 18.91
N LEU A 43 10.07 6.63 17.67
CA LEU A 43 10.60 7.59 16.70
C LEU A 43 9.52 8.50 16.11
N PHE A 44 8.30 7.98 15.94
CA PHE A 44 7.20 8.65 15.26
C PHE A 44 5.89 8.58 16.08
N PRO A 45 5.85 9.18 17.29
CA PRO A 45 4.70 9.08 18.19
C PRO A 45 3.39 9.67 17.62
N GLN A 46 3.48 10.45 16.54
CA GLN A 46 2.34 11.01 15.83
C GLN A 46 1.70 10.06 14.80
N VAL A 47 2.34 8.94 14.48
CA VAL A 47 1.86 7.95 13.51
C VAL A 47 1.00 6.90 14.22
N ASP A 48 -0.09 6.49 13.59
CA ASP A 48 -0.97 5.44 14.11
C ASP A 48 -0.48 4.07 13.59
N PHE A 49 0.09 3.29 14.50
CA PHE A 49 0.59 1.93 14.24
C PHE A 49 -0.39 0.82 14.67
N SER A 50 -1.56 1.16 15.24
CA SER A 50 -2.49 0.18 15.80
C SER A 50 -3.07 -0.81 14.78
N HIS A 51 -2.95 -0.49 13.50
CA HIS A 51 -3.39 -1.30 12.37
C HIS A 51 -2.26 -2.09 11.70
N VAL A 52 -1.03 -1.95 12.18
CA VAL A 52 0.10 -2.73 11.68
C VAL A 52 -0.01 -4.15 12.24
N ASP A 53 -0.03 -5.12 11.33
CA ASP A 53 0.05 -6.54 11.68
C ASP A 53 1.25 -6.80 12.62
N PRO A 54 1.03 -7.37 13.82
CA PRO A 54 2.11 -7.66 14.77
C PRO A 54 3.20 -8.60 14.23
N VAL A 55 2.92 -9.35 13.16
CA VAL A 55 3.91 -10.22 12.50
C VAL A 55 4.94 -9.41 11.71
N PHE A 56 4.60 -8.20 11.27
CA PHE A 56 5.56 -7.32 10.62
C PHE A 56 6.73 -6.97 11.57
N PRO A 57 8.00 -6.96 11.11
CA PRO A 57 8.48 -7.09 9.72
C PRO A 57 8.96 -8.49 9.32
N ASP A 58 8.52 -9.56 10.00
CA ASP A 58 9.01 -10.91 9.76
C ASP A 58 8.63 -11.41 8.36
N LYS A 59 9.65 -11.75 7.55
CA LYS A 59 9.51 -12.31 6.20
C LYS A 59 9.95 -13.77 6.10
N THR A 60 10.39 -14.35 7.21
CA THR A 60 11.15 -15.60 7.24
C THR A 60 10.41 -16.74 7.93
N SER A 61 9.61 -16.46 8.96
CA SER A 61 8.80 -17.47 9.62
C SER A 61 7.55 -17.84 8.82
N ASP A 62 6.91 -18.95 9.21
CA ASP A 62 5.61 -19.34 8.67
C ASP A 62 4.52 -18.32 8.99
N ALA A 63 4.59 -17.68 10.17
CA ALA A 63 3.69 -16.58 10.53
C ALA A 63 3.87 -15.40 9.56
N GLY A 64 5.12 -15.10 9.17
CA GLY A 64 5.50 -14.08 8.20
C GLY A 64 5.25 -14.43 6.73
N SER A 65 4.55 -15.53 6.43
CA SER A 65 4.33 -16.01 5.06
C SER A 65 3.72 -14.98 4.11
N LEU A 66 2.87 -14.07 4.63
CA LEU A 66 2.31 -12.95 3.88
C LEU A 66 3.37 -11.97 3.36
N TYR A 67 4.48 -11.80 4.08
CA TYR A 67 5.54 -10.84 3.77
C TYR A 67 6.67 -11.43 2.93
N LYS A 68 6.56 -12.71 2.52
CA LYS A 68 7.47 -13.33 1.56
C LYS A 68 7.55 -12.50 0.27
N TYR A 69 8.70 -12.60 -0.39
CA TYR A 69 9.00 -11.85 -1.61
C TYR A 69 8.68 -12.60 -2.90
N ASN A 70 7.94 -13.71 -2.82
CA ASN A 70 7.48 -14.45 -3.99
C ASN A 70 6.26 -13.78 -4.65
N ARG A 71 6.00 -14.13 -5.92
CA ARG A 71 4.92 -13.60 -6.75
C ARG A 71 3.58 -13.69 -6.02
N LYS A 72 3.25 -14.86 -5.48
CA LYS A 72 1.98 -15.13 -4.79
C LYS A 72 1.77 -14.17 -3.61
N ALA A 73 2.74 -14.07 -2.71
CA ALA A 73 2.64 -13.21 -1.53
C ALA A 73 2.58 -11.72 -1.89
N ILE A 74 3.36 -11.28 -2.89
CA ILE A 74 3.35 -9.87 -3.32
C ILE A 74 2.02 -9.49 -3.98
N LEU A 75 1.48 -10.33 -4.88
CA LEU A 75 0.20 -10.05 -5.54
C LEU A 75 -0.97 -10.09 -4.55
N ALA A 76 -0.94 -11.02 -3.59
CA ALA A 76 -1.94 -11.08 -2.52
C ALA A 76 -1.89 -9.80 -1.66
N ARG A 77 -0.70 -9.36 -1.25
CA ARG A 77 -0.51 -8.10 -0.50
C ARG A 77 -0.98 -6.90 -1.30
N ALA A 78 -0.68 -6.82 -2.59
CA ALA A 78 -1.11 -5.72 -3.45
C ALA A 78 -2.64 -5.63 -3.51
N GLN A 79 -3.35 -6.72 -3.74
CA GLN A 79 -4.82 -6.72 -3.77
C GLN A 79 -5.43 -6.43 -2.39
N SER A 80 -4.85 -6.95 -1.31
CA SER A 80 -5.28 -6.63 0.05
C SER A 80 -5.15 -5.14 0.37
N VAL A 81 -4.06 -4.50 -0.05
CA VAL A 81 -3.87 -3.05 0.08
C VAL A 81 -4.92 -2.28 -0.73
N LEU A 82 -5.18 -2.68 -1.97
CA LEU A 82 -6.18 -2.00 -2.80
C LEU A 82 -7.60 -2.15 -2.23
N ALA A 83 -7.91 -3.30 -1.63
CA ALA A 83 -9.17 -3.53 -0.92
C ALA A 83 -9.31 -2.64 0.33
N ASP A 84 -8.23 -2.50 1.11
CA ASP A 84 -8.23 -1.57 2.25
C ASP A 84 -8.47 -0.13 1.76
N LEU A 85 -7.69 0.32 0.77
CA LEU A 85 -7.78 1.66 0.20
C LEU A 85 -9.17 1.96 -0.42
N SER A 86 -9.81 0.99 -1.08
CA SER A 86 -11.15 1.20 -1.65
C SER A 86 -12.24 1.32 -0.59
N SER A 87 -12.06 0.71 0.58
CA SER A 87 -13.02 0.77 1.69
C SER A 87 -12.97 2.10 2.45
N ARG A 88 -11.94 2.91 2.21
CA ARG A 88 -11.70 4.16 2.93
C ARG A 88 -12.63 5.29 2.49
N PRO A 89 -13.08 6.15 3.42
CA PRO A 89 -13.96 7.27 3.11
C PRO A 89 -13.25 8.47 2.45
N GLU A 90 -11.92 8.51 2.47
CA GLU A 90 -11.16 9.61 1.90
C GLU A 90 -11.24 9.63 0.36
N LYS A 91 -11.52 10.83 -0.20
CA LYS A 91 -11.59 11.02 -1.66
C LYS A 91 -10.23 10.93 -2.36
N VAL A 92 -9.15 11.21 -1.63
CA VAL A 92 -7.78 11.21 -2.14
C VAL A 92 -6.90 10.63 -1.04
N ILE A 93 -6.12 9.60 -1.39
CA ILE A 93 -5.21 8.92 -0.48
C ILE A 93 -3.81 8.98 -1.09
N ALA A 94 -2.85 9.50 -0.32
CA ALA A 94 -1.45 9.47 -0.68
C ALA A 94 -0.82 8.18 -0.14
N VAL A 95 -0.26 7.37 -1.02
CA VAL A 95 0.45 6.14 -0.68
C VAL A 95 1.94 6.34 -0.92
N VAL A 96 2.74 6.16 0.14
CA VAL A 96 4.20 6.17 0.05
C VAL A 96 4.69 4.73 0.14
N SER A 97 5.47 4.29 -0.85
CA SER A 97 5.95 2.91 -0.96
C SER A 97 7.20 2.85 -1.83
N HIS A 98 7.68 1.64 -2.10
CA HIS A 98 8.90 1.37 -2.85
C HIS A 98 8.59 1.07 -4.31
N SER A 99 9.48 1.52 -5.20
CA SER A 99 9.30 1.41 -6.66
C SER A 99 9.06 -0.02 -7.13
N ALA A 100 9.79 -1.00 -6.58
CA ALA A 100 9.65 -2.40 -6.99
C ALA A 100 8.28 -2.98 -6.61
N PHE A 101 7.78 -2.71 -5.40
CA PHE A 101 6.45 -3.15 -4.98
C PHE A 101 5.35 -2.46 -5.82
N LEU A 102 5.43 -1.14 -5.98
CA LEU A 102 4.46 -0.38 -6.77
C LEU A 102 4.46 -0.82 -8.25
N ARG A 103 5.63 -1.07 -8.84
CA ARG A 103 5.74 -1.52 -10.23
C ARG A 103 5.24 -2.94 -10.41
N GLN A 104 5.78 -3.88 -9.64
CA GLN A 104 5.58 -5.31 -9.91
C GLN A 104 4.36 -5.89 -9.23
N GLY A 105 3.93 -5.33 -8.09
CA GLY A 105 2.78 -5.84 -7.34
C GLY A 105 1.48 -5.11 -7.65
N VAL A 106 1.55 -3.79 -7.85
CA VAL A 106 0.36 -2.93 -7.74
C VAL A 106 -0.06 -2.30 -9.08
N THR A 107 0.85 -1.56 -9.74
CA THR A 107 0.47 -0.60 -10.79
C THR A 107 0.99 -0.95 -12.18
N GLY A 108 2.07 -1.71 -12.30
CA GLY A 108 2.72 -1.97 -13.59
C GLY A 108 3.61 -0.84 -14.10
N TYR A 109 3.79 0.25 -13.36
CA TYR A 109 4.56 1.42 -13.84
C TYR A 109 5.85 1.67 -13.07
N TRP A 110 6.78 2.36 -13.73
CA TRP A 110 8.08 2.73 -13.13
C TRP A 110 7.96 3.96 -12.23
N TYR A 111 8.77 3.96 -11.17
CA TYR A 111 8.92 5.05 -10.20
C TYR A 111 10.40 5.26 -9.91
N PHE A 112 10.96 6.41 -10.27
CA PHE A 112 12.22 6.87 -9.71
C PHE A 112 12.02 7.55 -8.35
N ASN A 113 13.13 7.82 -7.67
CA ASN A 113 13.10 8.38 -6.32
C ASN A 113 12.29 9.67 -6.27
N ALA A 114 11.35 9.74 -5.31
CA ALA A 114 10.43 10.85 -5.09
C ALA A 114 9.49 11.18 -6.27
N ASP A 115 9.36 10.28 -7.25
CA ASP A 115 8.34 10.40 -8.29
C ASP A 115 6.97 9.89 -7.80
N TYR A 116 5.90 10.31 -8.46
CA TYR A 116 4.54 9.95 -8.10
C TYR A 116 3.66 9.69 -9.33
N ARG A 117 2.56 8.96 -9.12
CA ARG A 117 1.53 8.73 -10.15
C ARG A 117 0.15 8.82 -9.51
N ILE A 118 -0.84 9.23 -10.29
CA ILE A 118 -2.23 9.35 -9.86
C ILE A 118 -3.05 8.28 -10.56
N PHE A 119 -3.90 7.59 -9.81
CA PHE A 119 -4.77 6.53 -10.30
C PHE A 119 -6.20 6.70 -9.79
N ASP A 120 -7.17 6.35 -10.63
CA ASP A 120 -8.50 5.98 -10.18
C ASP A 120 -8.51 4.51 -9.78
N LEU A 121 -9.08 4.20 -8.62
CA LEU A 121 -9.23 2.85 -8.09
C LEU A 121 -10.68 2.38 -8.30
N THR A 122 -10.84 1.22 -8.94
CA THR A 122 -12.17 0.64 -9.21
C THR A 122 -12.24 -0.80 -8.71
N GLU A 123 -13.34 -1.12 -8.02
CA GLU A 123 -13.71 -2.49 -7.69
C GLU A 123 -14.36 -3.17 -8.89
N VAL A 124 -13.83 -4.30 -9.29
CA VAL A 124 -14.33 -5.13 -10.40
C VAL A 124 -14.91 -6.40 -9.82
N LYS A 125 -16.23 -6.55 -9.94
CA LYS A 125 -16.93 -7.76 -9.56
C LYS A 125 -16.50 -8.92 -10.45
N GLN A 126 -16.13 -10.01 -9.81
CA GLN A 126 -15.79 -11.26 -10.48
C GLN A 126 -17.02 -12.18 -10.54
N GLY A 127 -16.85 -13.41 -11.05
CA GLY A 127 -17.93 -14.39 -11.13
C GLY A 127 -18.53 -14.72 -9.75
N GLU A 128 -19.68 -15.37 -9.72
CA GLU A 128 -20.32 -15.78 -8.47
C GLU A 128 -19.36 -16.60 -7.59
N GLY A 129 -19.20 -16.19 -6.33
CA GLY A 129 -18.34 -16.85 -5.35
C GLY A 129 -16.85 -16.45 -5.40
N GLN A 130 -16.47 -15.47 -6.22
CA GLN A 130 -15.10 -14.95 -6.28
C GLN A 130 -14.99 -13.61 -5.55
N ASP A 131 -13.88 -13.42 -4.83
CA ASP A 131 -13.55 -12.14 -4.23
C ASP A 131 -13.41 -11.06 -5.32
N PRO A 132 -13.83 -9.81 -5.03
CA PRO A 132 -13.66 -8.71 -5.96
C PRO A 132 -12.18 -8.49 -6.27
N LYS A 133 -11.90 -8.04 -7.49
CA LYS A 133 -10.57 -7.61 -7.89
C LYS A 133 -10.54 -6.10 -7.97
N TYR A 134 -9.41 -5.52 -7.63
CA TYR A 134 -9.21 -4.08 -7.69
C TYR A 134 -8.29 -3.72 -8.85
N GLU A 135 -8.73 -2.74 -9.64
CA GLU A 135 -8.02 -2.25 -10.82
C GLU A 135 -7.71 -0.76 -10.71
N LEU A 136 -6.56 -0.38 -11.26
CA LEU A 136 -6.05 0.98 -11.23
C LEU A 136 -5.99 1.54 -12.64
N LYS A 137 -6.58 2.71 -12.84
CA LYS A 137 -6.49 3.47 -14.09
C LYS A 137 -5.64 4.70 -13.87
N GLN A 138 -4.48 4.75 -14.52
CA GLN A 138 -3.59 5.89 -14.40
C GLN A 138 -4.17 7.14 -15.07
N TRP A 139 -3.96 8.30 -14.46
CA TRP A 139 -4.22 9.59 -15.09
C TRP A 139 -3.11 9.95 -16.10
N GLU A 140 -3.50 10.44 -17.28
CA GLU A 140 -2.57 10.88 -18.33
C GLU A 140 -1.58 11.96 -17.84
N LEU A 141 -2.03 12.82 -16.91
CA LEU A 141 -1.21 13.89 -16.32
C LEU A 141 0.12 13.40 -15.75
N THR A 142 0.16 12.17 -15.21
CA THR A 142 1.36 11.62 -14.57
C THR A 142 1.98 10.48 -15.36
N LYS A 143 1.69 10.36 -16.67
CA LYS A 143 2.17 9.25 -17.51
C LYS A 143 3.69 9.09 -17.49
N ALA A 144 4.43 10.18 -17.59
CA ALA A 144 5.89 10.25 -17.45
C ALA A 144 6.40 10.32 -16.00
N GLY A 145 5.55 9.99 -15.03
CA GLY A 145 5.75 10.34 -13.63
C GLY A 145 5.39 11.80 -13.35
N GLY A 146 4.90 12.09 -12.16
CA GLY A 146 4.53 13.44 -11.73
C GLY A 146 5.72 14.39 -11.61
N MET A 147 6.93 13.86 -11.47
CA MET A 147 8.19 14.61 -11.53
C MET A 147 8.85 14.56 -12.92
N GLY A 148 8.30 13.80 -13.89
CA GLY A 148 8.82 13.68 -15.25
C GLY A 148 10.11 12.85 -15.38
N LEU A 149 10.41 11.99 -14.39
CA LEU A 149 11.66 11.23 -14.35
C LEU A 149 11.46 9.75 -14.69
N SER A 150 10.23 9.25 -14.63
CA SER A 150 9.91 7.84 -14.81
C SER A 150 9.55 7.48 -16.24
N TRP A 151 9.91 6.26 -16.63
CA TRP A 151 9.52 5.71 -17.92
C TRP A 151 8.00 5.61 -18.03
N GLU A 152 7.49 5.91 -19.22
CA GLU A 152 6.06 5.84 -19.51
C GLU A 152 5.59 4.39 -19.74
N ASP A 153 6.51 3.51 -20.13
CA ASP A 153 6.18 2.13 -20.46
C ASP A 153 5.60 1.39 -19.26
N ALA A 154 4.50 0.68 -19.49
CA ALA A 154 3.92 -0.24 -18.53
C ALA A 154 4.57 -1.62 -18.66
N VAL A 155 4.61 -2.35 -17.55
CA VAL A 155 4.92 -3.77 -17.49
C VAL A 155 3.76 -4.52 -16.86
N ASP A 156 3.56 -5.77 -17.26
CA ASP A 156 2.52 -6.60 -16.65
C ASP A 156 2.81 -6.80 -15.16
N VAL A 157 1.78 -6.60 -14.34
CA VAL A 157 1.84 -6.86 -12.90
C VAL A 157 2.19 -8.33 -12.66
N GLY A 158 3.10 -8.56 -11.72
CA GLY A 158 3.69 -9.86 -11.41
C GLY A 158 4.97 -10.16 -12.18
N THR A 159 5.29 -9.42 -13.25
CA THR A 159 6.53 -9.66 -14.02
C THR A 159 7.76 -9.41 -13.17
N TYR A 160 8.79 -10.25 -13.38
CA TYR A 160 10.07 -10.23 -12.64
C TYR A 160 9.97 -10.56 -11.15
N LEU A 161 8.83 -11.09 -10.68
CA LEU A 161 8.72 -11.65 -9.34
C LEU A 161 9.12 -13.14 -9.34
N PRO A 162 9.85 -13.61 -8.32
CA PRO A 162 10.22 -15.02 -8.23
C PRO A 162 8.97 -15.86 -7.93
N GLU A 163 8.90 -17.05 -8.54
CA GLU A 163 7.87 -18.03 -8.21
C GLU A 163 8.08 -18.62 -6.82
N GLU A 164 7.03 -19.20 -6.25
CA GLU A 164 7.12 -19.96 -5.00
C GLU A 164 7.97 -21.22 -5.26
N THR A 165 9.14 -21.31 -4.65
CA THR A 165 9.90 -22.57 -4.61
C THR A 165 9.15 -23.54 -3.70
N VAL A 166 8.72 -24.66 -4.28
CA VAL A 166 8.09 -25.79 -3.59
C VAL A 166 9.04 -26.39 -2.56
#